data_AF-A0A8S3XRT8-F1
#
_entry.id   AF-A0A8S3XRT8-F1
#
_cell.length_a   1.000
_cell.length_b   1.000
_cell.length_c   1.000
_cell.angle_alpha   90.00
_cell.angle_beta   90.00
_cell.angle_gamma   90.00
#
_symmetry.space_group_name_H-M   'P 1'
#
loop_
_entity.id
_entity.type
_entity.pdbx_description
1 polymer ?
#
loop_
_entity_poly.entity_id
_entity_poly.type
_entity_poly.pdbx_seq_one_letter_code
_entity_poly.pdbx_strand_id
1 'polypeptide(L)'
;MENIFEVLKTQVSLEKTLNQRLDEFEARLEGSSKDLSLKDLSSDYINFKNFVYSTFTLLRQQINHLIVNVDAIESRHRKKFLLLGGVVENTNDNVRELVASVITKNLGIKNCSSQSLQQNVDVTENS
;
A
#
# COMPACT_ATOMS: atom_id res chain seq x y z
N MET A 1 1.93 -11.29 3.89
CA MET A 1 3.20 -10.88 3.25
C MET A 1 3.37 -11.49 1.85
N GLU A 2 2.82 -12.68 1.56
CA GLU A 2 2.89 -13.31 0.22
C GLU A 2 2.42 -12.42 -0.94
N ASN A 3 1.30 -11.68 -0.80
CA ASN A 3 0.76 -10.86 -1.89
C ASN A 3 1.69 -9.73 -2.38
N ILE A 4 2.52 -9.14 -1.50
CA ILE A 4 3.40 -8.03 -1.90
C ILE A 4 4.58 -8.56 -2.73
N PHE A 5 5.10 -9.73 -2.36
CA PHE A 5 6.19 -10.38 -3.08
C PHE A 5 5.75 -10.83 -4.48
N GLU A 6 4.51 -11.29 -4.62
CA GLU A 6 3.91 -11.61 -5.93
C GLU A 6 3.69 -10.36 -6.80
N VAL A 7 3.26 -9.24 -6.22
CA VAL A 7 3.19 -7.95 -6.93
C VAL A 7 4.57 -7.55 -7.45
N LEU A 8 5.61 -7.69 -6.62
CA LEU A 8 6.98 -7.33 -6.99
C LEU A 8 7.53 -8.21 -8.12
N LYS A 9 7.30 -9.53 -8.08
CA LYS A 9 7.62 -10.44 -9.19
C LYS A 9 6.89 -10.05 -10.48
N THR A 10 5.61 -9.69 -10.37
CA THR A 10 4.80 -9.31 -11.53
C THR A 10 5.31 -8.00 -12.14
N GLN A 11 5.73 -7.03 -11.33
CA GLN A 11 6.36 -5.79 -11.79
C GLN A 11 7.67 -6.06 -12.56
N VAL A 12 8.56 -6.88 -12.00
CA VAL A 12 9.83 -7.25 -12.65
C VAL A 12 9.60 -7.98 -13.98
N SER A 13 8.60 -8.85 -14.03
CA SER A 13 8.19 -9.54 -15.27
C SER A 13 7.65 -8.58 -16.33
N LEU A 14 6.86 -7.58 -15.93
CA LEU A 14 6.34 -6.55 -16.83
C LEU A 14 7.44 -5.67 -17.40
N GLU A 15 8.36 -5.22 -16.56
CA GLU A 15 9.52 -4.42 -16.99
C GLU A 15 10.34 -5.18 -18.03
N LYS A 16 10.64 -6.46 -17.78
CA LYS A 16 11.34 -7.31 -18.73
C LYS A 16 10.60 -7.43 -20.06
N THR A 17 9.28 -7.65 -20.01
CA THR A 17 8.45 -7.78 -21.21
C THR A 17 8.39 -6.47 -21.99
N LEU A 18 8.35 -5.34 -21.29
CA LEU A 18 8.29 -4.00 -21.90
C LEU A 18 9.60 -3.64 -22.59
N ASN A 19 10.73 -3.90 -21.94
CA ASN A 19 12.05 -3.72 -22.55
C ASN A 19 12.20 -4.60 -23.79
N GLN A 20 11.84 -5.89 -23.72
CA GLN A 20 11.90 -6.78 -24.89
C GLN A 20 11.06 -6.26 -26.08
N ARG A 21 9.85 -5.76 -25.84
CA ARG A 21 9.00 -5.23 -26.90
C ARG A 21 9.50 -3.90 -27.46
N LEU A 22 10.13 -3.07 -26.63
CA LEU A 22 10.81 -1.86 -27.09
C LEU A 22 12.03 -2.21 -27.95
N ASP A 23 12.88 -3.13 -27.50
CA ASP A 23 14.05 -3.60 -28.24
C ASP A 23 13.64 -4.20 -29.60
N GLU A 24 12.58 -5.01 -29.63
CA GLU A 24 12.01 -5.57 -30.86
C GLU A 24 11.50 -4.48 -31.82
N PHE A 25 10.90 -3.42 -31.28
CA PHE A 25 10.40 -2.30 -32.07
C PHE A 25 11.55 -1.44 -32.60
N GLU A 26 12.56 -1.14 -31.77
CA GLU A 26 13.74 -0.38 -32.14
C GLU A 26 14.56 -1.09 -33.22
N ALA A 27 14.78 -2.40 -33.07
CA ALA A 27 15.45 -3.22 -34.09
C ALA A 27 14.71 -3.22 -35.43
N ARG A 28 13.37 -3.24 -35.42
CA ARG A 28 12.55 -3.12 -36.63
C ARG A 28 12.61 -1.73 -37.25
N LEU A 29 12.69 -0.69 -36.43
CA LEU A 29 12.80 0.70 -36.87
C LEU A 29 14.17 0.95 -37.53
N GLU A 30 15.27 0.49 -36.92
CA GLU A 30 16.62 0.62 -37.45
C GLU A 30 16.82 -0.20 -38.75
N GLY A 31 16.19 -1.38 -38.85
CA GLY A 31 16.17 -2.21 -40.05
C GLY A 31 15.26 -1.71 -41.18
N SER A 32 14.36 -0.74 -40.91
CA SER A 32 13.28 -0.30 -41.81
C SER A 32 13.71 0.56 -42.99
N SER A 33 15.00 0.80 -43.20
CA SER A 33 15.47 1.84 -44.12
C SER A 33 15.11 1.63 -45.61
N LYS A 34 14.47 0.52 -46.03
CA LYS A 34 14.07 0.33 -47.45
C LYS A 34 12.72 -0.31 -47.80
N ASP A 35 11.95 -0.99 -46.93
CA ASP A 35 10.80 -1.80 -47.43
C ASP A 35 9.64 -2.11 -46.45
N LEU A 36 9.37 -1.27 -45.44
CA LEU A 36 8.21 -1.49 -44.56
C LEU A 36 6.96 -0.80 -45.11
N SER A 37 5.89 -1.57 -45.36
CA SER A 37 4.61 -1.00 -45.78
C SER A 37 3.98 -0.23 -44.61
N LEU A 38 3.34 0.92 -44.91
CA LEU A 38 2.67 1.76 -43.92
C LEU A 38 1.65 0.97 -43.05
N LYS A 39 1.13 -0.12 -43.60
CA LYS A 39 0.16 -1.01 -42.95
C LYS A 39 0.81 -1.86 -41.84
N ASP A 40 2.04 -2.31 -42.06
CA ASP A 40 2.80 -3.10 -41.09
C ASP A 40 3.23 -2.23 -39.91
N LEU A 41 3.70 -1.00 -40.19
CA LEU A 41 4.05 -0.02 -39.16
C LEU A 41 2.82 0.39 -38.33
N SER A 42 1.66 0.55 -38.96
CA SER A 42 0.40 0.86 -38.27
C SER A 42 -0.03 -0.28 -37.34
N SER A 43 0.11 -1.53 -37.78
CA SER A 43 -0.18 -2.72 -36.97
C SER A 43 0.75 -2.82 -35.75
N ASP A 44 2.06 -2.66 -35.96
CA ASP A 44 3.05 -2.70 -34.88
C ASP A 44 2.83 -1.58 -33.86
N TYR A 45 2.51 -0.37 -34.32
CA TYR A 45 2.16 0.73 -33.43
C TYR A 45 0.90 0.44 -32.59
N ILE A 46 -0.14 -0.12 -33.19
CA ILE A 46 -1.37 -0.49 -32.47
C ILE A 46 -1.08 -1.56 -31.42
N ASN A 47 -0.28 -2.57 -31.76
CA ASN A 47 0.13 -3.63 -30.83
C ASN A 47 0.94 -3.07 -29.66
N PHE A 48 1.91 -2.20 -29.94
CA PHE A 48 2.69 -1.52 -28.91
C PHE A 48 1.82 -0.65 -28.01
N LYS A 49 0.94 0.16 -28.59
CA LYS A 49 -0.01 0.99 -27.86
C LYS A 49 -0.88 0.16 -26.92
N ASN A 50 -1.48 -0.93 -27.42
CA ASN A 50 -2.31 -1.83 -26.62
C ASN A 50 -1.52 -2.48 -25.48
N PHE A 51 -0.27 -2.85 -25.74
CA PHE A 51 0.63 -3.39 -24.72
C PHE A 51 0.92 -2.36 -23.62
N VAL A 52 1.28 -1.13 -23.98
CA VAL A 52 1.52 -0.04 -23.02
C VAL A 52 0.27 0.23 -22.16
N TYR A 53 -0.91 0.31 -22.77
CA TYR A 53 -2.16 0.46 -22.02
C TYR A 53 -2.44 -0.71 -21.07
N SER A 54 -2.13 -1.93 -21.49
CA SER A 54 -2.28 -3.14 -20.65
C SER A 54 -1.33 -3.10 -19.45
N THR A 55 -0.08 -2.69 -19.67
CA THR A 55 0.92 -2.51 -18.59
C THR A 55 0.47 -1.45 -17.58
N PHE A 56 -0.01 -0.29 -18.04
CA PHE A 56 -0.55 0.74 -17.14
C PHE A 56 -1.77 0.25 -16.35
N THR A 57 -2.64 -0.53 -16.98
CA THR A 57 -3.80 -1.12 -16.32
C THR A 57 -3.38 -2.09 -15.22
N LEU A 58 -2.39 -2.93 -15.50
CA LEU A 58 -1.88 -3.90 -14.53
C LEU A 58 -1.14 -3.22 -13.37
N LEU A 59 -0.35 -2.17 -13.62
CA LEU A 59 0.26 -1.36 -12.56
C LEU A 59 -0.80 -0.71 -11.66
N ARG A 60 -1.88 -0.17 -12.23
CA ARG A 60 -3.01 0.36 -11.44
C ARG A 60 -3.67 -0.70 -10.56
N GLN A 61 -3.86 -1.91 -11.10
CA GLN A 61 -4.40 -3.03 -10.33
C GLN A 61 -3.48 -3.43 -9.18
N GLN A 62 -2.17 -3.51 -9.42
CA GLN A 62 -1.17 -3.80 -8.40
C GLN A 62 -1.16 -2.76 -7.27
N ILE A 63 -1.22 -1.46 -7.62
CA ILE A 63 -1.32 -0.37 -6.64
C ILE A 63 -2.59 -0.51 -5.80
N ASN A 64 -3.75 -0.78 -6.44
CA ASN A 64 -5.00 -0.98 -5.70
C ASN A 64 -4.92 -2.17 -4.74
N HIS A 65 -4.28 -3.27 -5.14
CA HIS A 65 -4.05 -4.41 -4.26
C HIS A 65 -3.14 -4.06 -3.08
N LEU A 66 -2.11 -3.24 -3.28
CA LEU A 66 -1.26 -2.76 -2.20
C LEU A 66 -2.04 -1.90 -1.20
N ILE A 67 -2.85 -0.95 -1.68
CA ILE A 67 -3.69 -0.10 -0.82
C ILE A 67 -4.59 -0.95 0.07
N VAL A 68 -5.32 -1.91 -0.51
CA VAL A 68 -6.22 -2.80 0.25
C VAL A 68 -5.45 -3.64 1.27
N ASN A 69 -4.26 -4.12 0.92
CA ASN A 69 -3.43 -4.89 1.85
C ASN A 69 -2.90 -4.05 3.00
N VAL A 70 -2.48 -2.81 2.73
CA VAL A 70 -2.05 -1.86 3.76
C VAL A 70 -3.22 -1.54 4.69
N ASP A 71 -4.39 -1.20 4.14
CA ASP A 71 -5.60 -0.94 4.93
C ASP A 71 -6.00 -2.14 5.80
N ALA A 72 -5.86 -3.36 5.28
CA ALA A 72 -6.13 -4.58 6.03
C ALA A 72 -5.12 -4.79 7.18
N ILE A 73 -3.84 -4.48 6.95
CA ILE A 73 -2.80 -4.52 7.98
C ILE A 73 -3.14 -3.47 9.05
N GLU A 74 -3.34 -2.22 8.67
CA GLU A 74 -3.66 -1.16 9.62
C GLU A 74 -4.94 -1.45 10.41
N SER A 75 -5.99 -1.94 9.74
CA SER A 75 -7.25 -2.32 10.40
C SER A 75 -7.05 -3.49 11.36
N ARG A 76 -6.18 -4.45 11.02
CA ARG A 76 -5.78 -5.53 11.93
C ARG A 76 -4.97 -5.03 13.12
N HIS A 77 -4.13 -4.01 12.94
CA HIS A 77 -3.46 -3.35 14.04
C HIS A 77 -4.48 -2.62 14.92
N ARG A 78 -5.35 -1.79 14.34
CA ARG A 78 -6.41 -1.03 15.02
C ARG A 78 -7.39 -1.89 15.82
N LYS A 79 -7.63 -3.15 15.47
CA LYS A 79 -8.62 -4.02 16.14
C LYS A 79 -8.39 -4.24 17.65
N LYS A 80 -7.18 -3.99 18.16
CA LYS A 80 -6.83 -4.13 19.59
C LYS A 80 -6.61 -2.80 20.29
N PHE A 81 -6.82 -1.67 19.62
CA PHE A 81 -6.70 -0.34 20.20
C PHE A 81 -8.07 0.21 20.51
N LEU A 82 -8.21 0.82 21.68
CA LEU A 82 -9.36 1.63 22.05
C LEU A 82 -8.91 3.09 22.05
N LEU A 83 -9.49 3.89 21.17
CA LEU A 83 -9.25 5.34 21.12
C LEU A 83 -10.25 6.03 22.04
N LEU A 84 -9.76 6.74 23.05
CA LEU A 84 -10.57 7.54 23.97
C LEU A 84 -10.42 9.01 23.59
N GLY A 85 -11.43 9.56 22.90
CA GLY A 85 -11.48 10.98 22.53
C GLY A 85 -12.39 11.79 23.44
N GLY A 86 -12.22 13.12 23.45
CA GLY A 86 -13.06 14.04 24.23
C GLY A 86 -12.77 14.01 25.74
N VAL A 87 -11.59 13.55 26.13
CA VAL A 87 -11.12 13.60 27.51
C VAL A 87 -10.50 14.97 27.76
N VAL A 88 -10.85 15.61 28.87
CA VAL A 88 -10.27 16.91 29.26
C VAL A 88 -8.78 16.72 29.55
N GLU A 89 -7.92 17.46 28.88
CA GLU A 89 -6.48 17.41 29.08
C GLU A 89 -6.10 18.22 30.34
N ASN A 90 -5.62 17.57 31.39
CA ASN A 90 -4.92 18.25 32.49
C ASN A 90 -3.44 17.85 32.51
N THR A 91 -2.57 18.82 32.78
CA THR A 91 -1.11 18.69 32.79
C THR A 91 -0.54 17.76 33.88
N ASN A 92 -1.35 17.33 34.84
CA ASN A 92 -0.96 16.44 35.94
C ASN A 92 -1.73 15.10 35.94
N ASP A 93 -2.44 14.76 34.86
CA ASP A 93 -3.28 13.56 34.87
C ASP A 93 -2.48 12.27 34.74
N ASN A 94 -2.73 11.35 35.67
CA ASN A 94 -2.31 9.96 35.53
C ASN A 94 -3.18 9.30 34.45
N VAL A 95 -2.63 9.19 33.24
CA VAL A 95 -3.29 8.60 32.07
C VAL A 95 -3.92 7.23 32.39
N ARG A 96 -3.29 6.41 33.25
CA ARG A 96 -3.82 5.09 33.62
C ARG A 96 -5.09 5.18 34.46
N GLU A 97 -5.13 6.11 35.42
CA GLU A 97 -6.31 6.33 36.26
C GLU A 97 -7.46 6.93 35.45
N LEU A 98 -7.14 7.87 34.57
CA LEU A 98 -8.10 8.47 33.66
C LEU A 98 -8.75 7.42 32.75
N VAL A 99 -7.93 6.59 32.08
CA VAL A 99 -8.41 5.50 31.22
C VAL A 99 -9.24 4.48 32.01
N ALA A 100 -8.79 4.06 33.20
CA ALA A 100 -9.53 3.13 34.05
C ALA A 100 -10.88 3.71 34.50
N SER A 101 -10.92 5.01 34.82
CA SER A 101 -12.16 5.69 35.20
C SER A 101 -13.16 5.78 34.05
N VAL A 102 -12.69 6.10 32.83
CA VAL A 102 -13.52 6.20 31.62
C VAL A 102 -14.09 4.84 31.24
N ILE A 103 -13.26 3.78 31.30
CA ILE A 103 -13.69 2.40 31.02
C ILE A 103 -14.72 1.94 32.06
N THR A 104 -14.45 2.15 33.35
CA THR A 104 -15.35 1.68 34.41
C THR A 104 -16.68 2.44 34.38
N LYS A 105 -16.65 3.76 34.17
CA LYS A 105 -17.83 4.64 34.19
C LYS A 105 -18.72 4.47 32.96
N ASN A 106 -18.14 4.35 31.76
CA ASN A 106 -18.90 4.36 30.51
C ASN A 106 -19.11 2.96 29.89
N LEU A 107 -18.20 2.00 30.15
CA LEU A 107 -18.30 0.64 29.60
C LEU A 107 -18.74 -0.41 30.65
N GLY A 108 -18.82 -0.04 31.94
CA GLY A 108 -19.32 -0.93 32.99
C GLY A 108 -18.40 -2.09 33.37
N ILE A 109 -17.13 -2.05 32.96
CA ILE A 109 -16.13 -3.09 33.26
C ILE A 109 -15.58 -2.87 34.67
N LYS A 110 -16.08 -3.62 35.64
CA LYS A 110 -15.80 -3.42 37.09
C LYS A 110 -14.41 -3.88 37.56
N ASN A 111 -13.65 -4.59 36.72
CA ASN A 111 -12.36 -5.19 37.08
C ASN A 111 -11.14 -4.50 36.43
N CYS A 112 -11.30 -3.26 35.93
CA CYS A 112 -10.21 -2.52 35.28
C CYS A 112 -9.57 -1.54 36.30
N SER A 113 -8.38 -1.84 36.80
CA SER A 113 -7.62 -0.95 37.71
C SER A 113 -6.39 -0.38 37.02
N SER A 114 -5.88 0.75 37.53
CA SER A 114 -4.68 1.43 37.00
C SER A 114 -3.43 0.54 37.03
N GLN A 115 -3.39 -0.46 37.91
CA GLN A 115 -2.31 -1.45 38.04
C GLN A 115 -2.34 -2.51 36.93
N SER A 116 -3.51 -2.78 36.34
CA SER A 116 -3.67 -3.69 35.21
C SER A 116 -3.26 -3.07 33.87
N LEU A 117 -3.03 -1.75 33.84
CA LEU A 117 -2.64 -0.99 32.66
C LEU A 117 -1.12 -0.76 32.68
N GLN A 118 -0.43 -1.26 31.65
CA GLN A 118 0.97 -0.94 31.40
C GLN A 118 1.04 0.30 30.49
N GLN A 119 1.76 1.32 30.92
CA GLN A 119 2.08 2.46 30.06
C GLN A 119 3.40 2.13 29.35
N ASN A 120 3.29 1.80 28.07
CA ASN A 120 4.45 1.83 27.19
C ASN A 120 4.63 3.28 26.77
N VAL A 121 5.62 3.95 27.34
CA VAL A 121 6.06 5.25 26.84
C VAL A 121 6.92 4.93 25.62
N ASP A 122 6.37 5.05 24.42
CA ASP A 122 7.18 5.09 23.22
C ASP A 122 8.03 6.36 23.30
N VAL A 123 9.32 6.17 23.55
CA VAL A 123 10.34 7.21 23.41
C VAL A 123 10.50 7.48 21.91
N THR A 124 9.67 8.36 21.37
CA THR A 124 9.93 9.01 20.09
C THR A 124 10.08 10.50 20.33
N GLU A 125 11.18 10.88 20.98
CA GLU A 125 11.81 12.19 20.83
C GLU A 125 13.31 11.99 21.12
N ASN A 126 14.10 11.84 20.06
CA ASN A 126 15.45 12.36 19.99
C ASN A 126 15.81 12.56 18.52
N SER A 127 15.88 13.86 18.19
CA SER A 127 16.55 14.58 17.11
C SER A 127 17.60 13.83 16.32
#